data_AF-U2FM51-F1
#
_entry.id   AF-U2FM51-F1
#
_cell.length_a   1.000
_cell.length_b   1.000
_cell.length_c   1.000
_cell.angle_alpha   90.00
_cell.angle_beta   90.00
_cell.angle_gamma   90.00
#
_symmetry.space_group_name_H-M   'P 1'
#
loop_
_entity.id
_entity.type
_entity.pdbx_description
1 polymer ?
#
loop_
_entity_poly.entity_id
_entity_poly.type
_entity_poly.pdbx_seq_one_letter_code
_entity_poly.pdbx_strand_id
1 'polypeptide(L)'
;MNSNKTLNNSGASLIEIVAAIAILSITSLIIINMLFSNMRRDQANQEEAVLTNVASSSINYIKSTDFQTIYDLLQAEINHNKPYYTINKDTCDELFEFNQDEINICRQVLGPTVNNQTYNEKRLNIYIFPYNNESHIDYLQNSVTEDEFPNVVDRYLADLTYNVDKVDLDTYMVRVVVVAESKKLGNNDVLLEGVMVDENFKD
;
A
#
# COMPACT_ATOMS: atom_id res chain seq x y z
N MET A 1 68.96 23.03 -38.90
CA MET A 1 68.46 21.88 -38.11
C MET A 1 66.94 21.91 -38.17
N ASN A 2 66.33 21.11 -39.04
CA ASN A 2 64.88 20.90 -39.05
C ASN A 2 64.63 19.43 -38.73
N SER A 3 64.16 19.17 -37.51
CA SER A 3 63.69 17.85 -37.10
C SER A 3 62.26 17.71 -37.62
N ASN A 4 62.10 17.03 -38.75
CA ASN A 4 60.80 16.56 -39.20
C ASN A 4 60.35 15.43 -38.27
N LYS A 5 59.52 15.76 -37.26
CA LYS A 5 58.76 14.77 -36.51
C LYS A 5 57.75 14.12 -37.45
N THR A 6 58.07 12.93 -37.95
CA THR A 6 57.10 12.04 -38.58
C THR A 6 56.10 11.58 -37.51
N LEU A 7 54.85 11.98 -37.64
CA LEU A 7 53.75 11.42 -36.86
C LEU A 7 53.66 9.93 -37.20
N ASN A 8 53.83 9.08 -36.19
CA ASN A 8 53.74 7.64 -36.28
C ASN A 8 52.29 7.23 -36.58
N ASN A 9 51.95 6.98 -37.85
CA ASN A 9 50.62 6.58 -38.31
C ASN A 9 50.44 5.05 -38.27
N SER A 10 50.66 4.44 -37.11
CA SER A 10 50.32 3.02 -36.91
C SER A 10 48.82 2.90 -36.64
N GLY A 11 48.03 2.65 -37.68
CA GLY A 11 46.62 2.29 -37.54
C GLY A 11 46.45 0.96 -36.83
N ALA A 12 45.35 0.81 -36.07
CA ALA A 12 45.02 -0.44 -35.41
C ALA A 12 44.90 -1.59 -36.43
N SER A 13 45.39 -2.77 -36.07
CA SER A 13 45.23 -3.96 -36.89
C SER A 13 43.76 -4.41 -36.92
N LEU A 14 43.39 -5.12 -37.99
CA LEU A 14 42.02 -5.66 -38.13
C LEU A 14 41.63 -6.55 -36.94
N ILE A 15 42.57 -7.34 -36.40
CA ILE A 15 42.32 -8.21 -35.26
C ILE A 15 42.07 -7.42 -33.97
N GLU A 16 42.78 -6.31 -33.75
CA GLU A 16 42.54 -5.43 -32.61
C GLU A 16 41.15 -4.77 -32.71
N ILE A 17 40.72 -4.37 -33.91
CA ILE A 17 39.39 -3.82 -34.14
C ILE A 17 38.31 -4.86 -33.82
N VAL A 18 38.47 -6.10 -34.32
CA VAL A 18 37.52 -7.19 -34.05
C VAL A 18 37.48 -7.54 -32.56
N ALA A 19 38.64 -7.61 -31.91
CA ALA A 19 38.73 -7.87 -30.47
C ALA A 19 38.06 -6.76 -29.65
N ALA A 20 38.28 -5.49 -30.01
CA ALA A 20 37.66 -4.35 -29.36
C ALA A 20 36.13 -4.37 -29.52
N ILE A 21 35.62 -4.67 -30.72
CA ILE A 21 34.17 -4.81 -30.97
C ILE A 21 33.58 -5.97 -30.16
N ALA A 22 34.27 -7.10 -30.08
CA ALA A 22 33.81 -8.26 -29.31
C ALA A 22 33.70 -7.92 -27.81
N ILE A 23 34.73 -7.28 -27.24
CA ILE A 23 34.72 -6.84 -25.85
C ILE A 23 33.60 -5.82 -25.61
N LEU A 24 33.47 -4.80 -26.48
CA LEU A 24 32.41 -3.80 -26.38
C LEU A 24 31.01 -4.42 -26.45
N SER A 25 30.82 -5.43 -27.30
CA SER A 25 29.52 -6.11 -27.45
C SER A 25 29.14 -6.86 -26.18
N ILE A 26 30.09 -7.60 -25.59
CA ILE A 26 29.87 -8.36 -24.34
C ILE A 26 29.60 -7.40 -23.18
N THR A 27 30.40 -6.34 -23.02
CA THR A 27 30.22 -5.36 -21.94
C THR A 27 28.91 -4.59 -22.10
N SER A 28 28.55 -4.22 -23.32
CA SER A 28 27.27 -3.53 -23.59
C SER A 28 26.07 -4.39 -23.21
N LEU A 29 26.11 -5.70 -23.49
CA LEU A 29 25.01 -6.61 -23.14
C LEU A 29 24.82 -6.69 -21.61
N ILE A 30 25.92 -6.74 -20.86
CA ILE A 30 25.90 -6.75 -19.39
C ILE A 30 25.28 -5.45 -18.86
N ILE A 31 25.73 -4.29 -19.38
CA ILE A 31 25.24 -2.97 -18.97
C ILE A 31 23.74 -2.83 -19.26
N ILE A 32 23.28 -3.25 -20.45
CA ILE A 32 21.87 -3.19 -20.84
C ILE A 32 21.00 -4.05 -19.92
N ASN A 33 21.44 -5.28 -19.59
CA ASN A 33 20.71 -6.15 -18.66
C ASN A 33 20.62 -5.53 -17.26
N MET A 34 21.71 -4.94 -16.77
CA MET A 34 21.71 -4.26 -15.47
C MET A 34 20.78 -3.03 -15.49
N LEU A 35 20.80 -2.25 -16.58
CA LEU A 35 19.91 -1.11 -16.77
C LEU A 35 18.44 -1.53 -16.75
N PHE A 36 18.06 -2.58 -17.47
CA PHE A 36 16.68 -3.08 -17.45
C PHE A 36 16.26 -3.58 -16.08
N SER A 37 17.16 -4.24 -15.33
CA SER A 37 16.89 -4.65 -13.96
C SER A 37 16.63 -3.45 -13.04
N ASN A 38 17.50 -2.42 -13.12
CA ASN A 38 17.35 -1.21 -12.31
C ASN A 38 16.07 -0.43 -12.69
N MET A 39 15.77 -0.29 -13.97
CA MET A 39 14.53 0.37 -14.42
C MET A 39 13.27 -0.33 -13.90
N ARG A 40 13.26 -1.67 -13.85
CA ARG A 40 12.14 -2.44 -13.26
C ARG A 40 12.01 -2.19 -11.76
N ARG A 41 13.13 -2.15 -11.04
CA ARG A 41 13.16 -1.85 -9.60
C ARG A 41 12.70 -0.42 -9.32
N ASP A 42 13.16 0.55 -10.09
CA ASP A 42 12.75 1.95 -9.94
C ASP A 42 11.25 2.11 -10.18
N GLN A 43 10.69 1.43 -11.18
CA GLN A 43 9.25 1.41 -11.41
C GLN A 43 8.46 0.78 -10.25
N ALA A 44 8.97 -0.30 -9.65
CA ALA A 44 8.34 -0.92 -8.48
C ALA A 44 8.41 0.00 -7.25
N ASN A 45 9.57 0.61 -6.99
CA ASN A 45 9.77 1.54 -5.88
C ASN A 45 8.89 2.80 -6.02
N GLN A 46 8.74 3.33 -7.25
CA GLN A 46 7.83 4.45 -7.50
C GLN A 46 6.37 4.08 -7.23
N GLU A 47 5.95 2.89 -7.63
CA GLU A 47 4.59 2.39 -7.38
C GLU A 47 4.35 2.19 -5.88
N GLU A 48 5.28 1.57 -5.17
CA GLU A 48 5.22 1.41 -3.70
C GLU A 48 5.15 2.75 -2.98
N ALA A 49 5.93 3.74 -3.41
CA ALA A 49 5.89 5.10 -2.83
C ALA A 49 4.52 5.77 -3.06
N VAL A 50 3.92 5.59 -4.24
CA VAL A 50 2.57 6.10 -4.53
C VAL A 50 1.53 5.40 -3.66
N LEU A 51 1.55 4.06 -3.57
CA LEU A 51 0.64 3.27 -2.75
C LEU A 51 0.73 3.66 -1.27
N THR A 52 1.95 3.82 -0.75
CA THR A 52 2.21 4.25 0.62
C THR A 52 1.65 5.64 0.88
N ASN A 53 1.82 6.58 -0.06
CA ASN A 53 1.27 7.93 0.09
C ASN A 53 -0.26 7.94 0.05
N VAL A 54 -0.88 7.15 -0.83
CA VAL A 54 -2.34 6.98 -0.92
C VAL A 54 -2.88 6.37 0.38
N ALA A 55 -2.27 5.28 0.85
CA ALA A 55 -2.66 4.62 2.10
C ALA A 55 -2.48 5.55 3.31
N SER A 56 -1.36 6.29 3.36
CA SER A 56 -1.06 7.24 4.44
C SER A 56 -2.06 8.40 4.47
N SER A 57 -2.44 8.93 3.31
CA SER A 57 -3.45 9.99 3.23
C SER A 57 -4.81 9.48 3.70
N SER A 58 -5.16 8.25 3.31
CA SER A 58 -6.43 7.60 3.64
C SER A 58 -6.53 7.28 5.14
N ILE A 59 -5.49 6.71 5.74
CA ILE A 59 -5.50 6.41 7.17
C ILE A 59 -5.56 7.67 8.02
N ASN A 60 -4.84 8.73 7.62
CA ASN A 60 -4.88 10.01 8.33
C ASN A 60 -6.26 10.67 8.24
N TYR A 61 -6.91 10.58 7.07
CA TYR A 61 -8.26 11.09 6.88
C TYR A 61 -9.27 10.35 7.75
N ILE A 62 -9.26 9.01 7.75
CA ILE A 62 -10.15 8.24 8.63
C ILE A 62 -9.87 8.55 10.08
N LYS A 63 -8.60 8.60 10.51
CA LYS A 63 -8.24 8.98 11.89
C LYS A 63 -8.69 10.39 12.30
N SER A 64 -8.96 11.28 11.35
CA SER A 64 -9.53 12.60 11.60
C SER A 64 -11.06 12.63 11.61
N THR A 65 -11.71 11.54 11.21
CA THR A 65 -13.16 11.36 11.29
C THR A 65 -13.55 11.06 12.73
N ASP A 66 -14.79 11.42 13.09
CA ASP A 66 -15.35 11.18 14.41
C ASP A 66 -15.34 9.68 14.79
N PHE A 67 -14.83 9.38 15.99
CA PHE A 67 -14.72 8.00 16.47
C PHE A 67 -16.08 7.33 16.60
N GLN A 68 -17.07 8.04 17.15
CA GLN A 68 -18.39 7.47 17.44
C GLN A 68 -19.08 7.02 16.15
N THR A 69 -18.96 7.81 15.09
CA THR A 69 -19.49 7.47 13.76
C THR A 69 -18.90 6.15 13.23
N ILE A 70 -17.58 5.99 13.30
CA ILE A 70 -16.90 4.75 12.85
C ILE A 70 -17.27 3.56 13.75
N TYR A 71 -17.31 3.80 15.06
CA TYR A 71 -17.65 2.77 16.04
C TYR A 71 -19.08 2.26 15.87
N ASP A 72 -20.05 3.15 15.67
CA ASP A 72 -21.45 2.79 15.48
C ASP A 72 -21.65 1.96 14.20
N LEU A 73 -20.97 2.33 13.11
CA LEU A 73 -20.98 1.54 11.86
C LEU A 73 -20.35 0.16 12.05
N LEU A 74 -19.21 0.08 12.76
CA LEU A 74 -18.60 -1.21 13.11
C LEU A 74 -19.56 -2.08 13.94
N GLN A 75 -20.20 -1.50 14.95
CA GLN A 75 -21.11 -2.25 15.80
C GLN A 75 -22.39 -2.69 15.06
N ALA A 76 -22.86 -1.89 14.10
CA ALA A 76 -23.96 -2.29 13.22
C ALA A 76 -23.62 -3.55 12.41
N GLU A 77 -22.39 -3.66 11.89
CA GLU A 77 -21.92 -4.86 11.19
C GLU A 77 -21.74 -6.06 12.11
N ILE A 78 -21.16 -5.85 13.30
CA ILE A 78 -20.96 -6.92 14.30
C ILE A 78 -22.30 -7.53 14.70
N ASN A 79 -23.33 -6.71 14.89
CA ASN A 79 -24.69 -7.18 15.17
C ASN A 79 -25.31 -8.01 14.03
N HIS A 80 -24.81 -7.86 12.80
CA HIS A 80 -25.20 -8.65 11.63
C HIS A 80 -24.25 -9.85 11.36
N ASN A 81 -23.41 -10.23 12.34
CA ASN A 81 -22.39 -11.28 12.24
C ASN A 81 -21.29 -10.97 11.20
N LYS A 82 -20.99 -9.71 10.94
CA LYS A 82 -19.82 -9.30 10.18
C LYS A 82 -18.80 -8.63 11.13
N PRO A 83 -17.60 -9.21 11.33
CA PRO A 83 -16.74 -8.83 12.46
C PRO A 83 -15.84 -7.62 12.16
N TYR A 84 -16.13 -6.92 11.07
CA TYR A 84 -15.37 -5.79 10.58
C TYR A 84 -16.27 -4.90 9.72
N TYR A 85 -15.89 -3.64 9.61
CA TYR A 85 -16.50 -2.70 8.67
C TYR A 85 -15.48 -2.30 7.61
N THR A 86 -15.92 -2.18 6.36
CA THR A 86 -15.07 -1.74 5.25
C THR A 86 -15.45 -0.33 4.86
N ILE A 87 -14.45 0.53 4.81
CA ILE A 87 -14.57 1.88 4.30
C ILE A 87 -13.83 1.96 2.96
N ASN A 88 -14.54 2.43 1.94
CA ASN A 88 -13.98 2.76 0.65
C ASN A 88 -14.76 3.94 0.04
N LYS A 89 -14.49 4.24 -1.22
CA LYS A 89 -15.15 5.35 -1.93
C LYS A 89 -16.68 5.25 -1.93
N ASP A 90 -17.23 4.04 -1.99
CA ASP A 90 -18.67 3.81 -2.14
C ASP A 90 -19.40 3.91 -0.81
N THR A 91 -18.71 3.70 0.32
CA THR A 91 -19.27 3.83 1.68
C THR A 91 -19.23 5.27 2.22
N CYS A 92 -18.76 6.24 1.42
CA CYS A 92 -18.66 7.65 1.86
C CYS A 92 -20.03 8.28 2.19
N ASP A 93 -21.11 7.82 1.55
CA ASP A 93 -22.45 8.32 1.85
C ASP A 93 -22.95 7.86 3.23
N GLU A 94 -22.53 6.68 3.68
CA GLU A 94 -22.85 6.11 5.00
C GLU A 94 -22.05 6.79 6.11
N LEU A 95 -20.84 7.27 5.81
CA LEU A 95 -19.97 7.95 6.77
C LEU A 95 -20.41 9.38 7.12
N PHE A 96 -21.01 10.09 6.16
CA PHE A 96 -21.30 11.52 6.30
C PHE A 96 -22.75 11.79 5.91
N GLU A 97 -23.67 11.47 6.83
CA GLU A 97 -25.12 11.57 6.63
C GLU A 97 -25.53 12.93 6.01
N PHE A 98 -25.82 12.91 4.70
CA PHE A 98 -26.31 14.05 3.90
C PHE A 98 -25.37 15.26 3.74
N ASN A 99 -24.16 15.25 4.31
CA ASN A 99 -23.19 16.32 4.11
C ASN A 99 -22.45 16.14 2.78
N GLN A 100 -22.99 16.72 1.71
CA GLN A 100 -22.44 16.57 0.35
C GLN A 100 -20.99 17.02 0.23
N ASP A 101 -20.56 18.02 1.00
CA ASP A 101 -19.17 18.49 0.94
C ASP A 101 -18.21 17.46 1.55
N GLU A 102 -18.56 16.88 2.70
CA GLU A 102 -17.79 15.81 3.33
C GLU A 102 -17.78 14.52 2.49
N ILE A 103 -18.92 14.14 1.92
CA ILE A 103 -19.03 13.01 0.99
C ILE A 103 -18.09 13.21 -0.20
N ASN A 104 -18.06 14.42 -0.78
CA ASN A 104 -17.19 14.73 -1.91
C ASN A 104 -15.71 14.67 -1.54
N ILE A 105 -15.33 15.17 -0.36
CA ILE A 105 -13.97 15.08 0.16
C ILE A 105 -13.58 13.61 0.40
N CYS A 106 -14.45 12.83 1.05
CA CYS A 106 -14.25 11.40 1.29
C CYS A 106 -13.98 10.65 -0.02
N ARG A 107 -14.80 10.88 -1.05
CA ARG A 107 -14.63 10.24 -2.36
C ARG A 107 -13.37 10.67 -3.09
N GLN A 108 -12.83 11.86 -2.83
CA GLN A 108 -11.56 12.30 -3.40
C GLN A 108 -10.37 11.68 -2.68
N VAL A 109 -10.45 11.54 -1.35
CA VAL A 109 -9.40 10.94 -0.53
C VAL A 109 -9.33 9.41 -0.70
N LEU A 110 -10.49 8.76 -0.73
CA LEU A 110 -10.62 7.30 -0.89
C LEU A 110 -10.78 6.86 -2.35
N GLY A 111 -10.79 7.82 -3.28
CA GLY A 111 -10.92 7.61 -4.71
C GLY A 111 -9.90 8.34 -5.59
N PRO A 112 -8.64 8.58 -5.17
CA PRO A 112 -7.77 9.51 -5.85
C PRO A 112 -7.30 8.98 -7.22
N THR A 113 -6.99 9.91 -8.12
CA THR A 113 -6.27 9.60 -9.36
C THR A 113 -4.85 10.13 -9.26
N VAL A 114 -3.87 9.23 -9.16
CA VAL A 114 -2.44 9.56 -9.11
C VAL A 114 -1.75 8.87 -10.29
N ASN A 115 -0.94 9.60 -11.05
CA ASN A 115 -0.23 9.07 -12.22
C ASN A 115 -1.14 8.34 -13.24
N ASN A 116 -2.31 8.93 -13.54
CA ASN A 116 -3.35 8.34 -14.41
C ASN A 116 -3.91 6.99 -13.93
N GLN A 117 -3.73 6.66 -12.66
CA GLN A 117 -4.32 5.49 -12.01
C GLN A 117 -5.33 5.94 -10.96
N THR A 118 -6.57 5.51 -11.12
CA THR A 118 -7.62 5.70 -10.11
C THR A 118 -7.59 4.55 -9.12
N TYR A 119 -7.55 4.90 -7.84
CA TYR A 119 -7.71 3.98 -6.73
C TYR A 119 -9.19 3.94 -6.37
N ASN A 120 -9.84 2.80 -6.58
CA ASN A 120 -11.27 2.62 -6.36
C ASN A 120 -11.49 1.55 -5.29
N GLU A 121 -12.73 1.11 -5.09
CA GLU A 121 -13.16 0.11 -4.11
C GLU A 121 -12.45 -1.25 -4.23
N LYS A 122 -11.78 -1.53 -5.36
CA LYS A 122 -10.98 -2.75 -5.58
C LYS A 122 -9.49 -2.57 -5.30
N ARG A 123 -9.07 -1.36 -4.95
CA ARG A 123 -7.66 -0.97 -4.89
C ARG A 123 -7.31 -0.18 -3.66
N LEU A 124 -8.29 0.36 -2.97
CA LEU A 124 -8.12 1.09 -1.73
C LEU A 124 -9.29 0.74 -0.83
N ASN A 125 -8.99 -0.04 0.20
CA ASN A 125 -9.94 -0.44 1.22
C ASN A 125 -9.37 -0.14 2.59
N ILE A 126 -10.24 0.26 3.50
CA ILE A 126 -9.90 0.48 4.89
C ILE A 126 -10.77 -0.48 5.70
N TYR A 127 -10.14 -1.37 6.44
CA TYR A 127 -10.80 -2.33 7.30
C TYR A 127 -10.74 -1.83 8.74
N ILE A 128 -11.90 -1.77 9.37
CA ILE A 128 -12.06 -1.39 10.77
C ILE A 128 -12.37 -2.66 11.55
N PHE A 129 -11.56 -2.92 12.57
CA PHE A 129 -11.71 -4.08 13.45
C PHE A 129 -11.81 -3.63 14.92
N PRO A 130 -12.42 -4.44 15.80
CA PRO A 130 -12.23 -4.32 17.24
C PRO A 130 -10.73 -4.33 17.60
N TYR A 131 -10.33 -3.60 18.63
CA TYR A 131 -8.92 -3.36 18.92
C TYR A 131 -8.25 -4.56 19.61
N ASN A 132 -8.87 -5.10 20.66
CA ASN A 132 -8.32 -6.15 21.51
C ASN A 132 -9.43 -7.01 22.15
N ASN A 133 -10.22 -7.70 21.32
CA ASN A 133 -11.16 -8.73 21.76
C ASN A 133 -10.64 -10.14 21.42
N GLU A 134 -10.51 -11.03 22.40
CA GLU A 134 -10.15 -12.43 22.11
C GLU A 134 -11.20 -13.09 21.20
N SER A 135 -12.49 -12.92 21.52
CA SER A 135 -13.58 -13.55 20.76
C SER A 135 -13.71 -13.01 19.34
N HIS A 136 -13.47 -11.70 19.12
CA HIS A 136 -13.48 -11.16 17.75
C HIS A 136 -12.24 -11.55 16.95
N ILE A 137 -11.05 -11.59 17.56
CA ILE A 137 -9.82 -12.01 16.87
C ILE A 137 -9.96 -13.46 16.43
N ASP A 138 -10.43 -14.34 17.32
CA ASP A 138 -10.69 -15.74 16.98
C ASP A 138 -11.74 -15.86 15.86
N TYR A 139 -12.80 -15.06 15.92
CA TYR A 139 -13.82 -15.08 14.88
C TYR A 139 -13.27 -14.58 13.53
N LEU A 140 -12.47 -13.51 13.51
CA LEU A 140 -11.81 -12.98 12.31
C LEU A 140 -10.88 -14.01 11.66
N GLN A 141 -10.10 -14.74 12.46
CA GLN A 141 -9.15 -15.73 11.97
C GLN A 141 -9.82 -17.01 11.46
N ASN A 142 -10.99 -17.37 12.00
CA ASN A 142 -11.63 -18.65 11.71
C ASN A 142 -12.87 -18.57 10.81
N SER A 143 -13.49 -17.40 10.68
CA SER A 143 -14.81 -17.25 10.02
C SER A 143 -14.76 -16.45 8.72
N VAL A 144 -13.67 -15.74 8.45
CA VAL A 144 -13.51 -15.00 7.19
C VAL A 144 -12.97 -15.94 6.12
N THR A 145 -13.68 -16.00 4.98
CA THR A 145 -13.28 -16.86 3.84
C THR A 145 -12.13 -16.24 3.05
N GLU A 146 -11.25 -17.08 2.47
CA GLU A 146 -10.06 -16.67 1.68
C GLU A 146 -10.37 -15.72 0.49
N ASP A 147 -11.63 -15.56 0.10
CA ASP A 147 -12.04 -14.68 -1.01
C ASP A 147 -12.50 -13.27 -0.54
N GLU A 148 -12.63 -13.04 0.77
CA GLU A 148 -13.21 -11.82 1.32
C GLU A 148 -12.18 -10.70 1.49
N PHE A 149 -10.92 -11.06 1.64
CA PHE A 149 -9.81 -10.15 1.86
C PHE A 149 -8.70 -10.31 0.82
N PRO A 150 -7.96 -9.23 0.51
CA PRO A 150 -6.68 -9.36 -0.16
C PRO A 150 -5.70 -10.18 0.69
N ASN A 151 -4.87 -11.01 0.06
CA ASN A 151 -3.87 -11.87 0.72
C ASN A 151 -3.00 -11.15 1.79
N VAL A 152 -2.76 -9.85 1.64
CA VAL A 152 -1.98 -9.05 2.59
C VAL A 152 -2.71 -8.87 3.93
N VAL A 153 -4.05 -8.78 3.91
CA VAL A 153 -4.90 -8.71 5.11
C VAL A 153 -4.98 -10.08 5.77
N ASP A 154 -5.14 -11.16 5.00
CA ASP A 154 -5.18 -12.52 5.59
C ASP A 154 -3.91 -12.83 6.38
N ARG A 155 -2.75 -12.48 5.81
CA ARG A 155 -1.47 -12.63 6.50
C ARG A 155 -1.41 -11.77 7.75
N TYR A 156 -1.88 -10.53 7.66
CA TYR A 156 -1.95 -9.62 8.81
C TYR A 156 -2.84 -10.18 9.93
N LEU A 157 -4.01 -10.71 9.60
CA LEU A 157 -4.95 -11.29 10.55
C LEU A 157 -4.42 -12.59 11.16
N ALA A 158 -3.71 -13.42 10.38
CA ALA A 158 -3.06 -14.63 10.88
C ALA A 158 -1.94 -14.33 11.89
N ASP A 159 -1.24 -13.19 11.73
CA ASP A 159 -0.20 -12.74 12.65
C ASP A 159 -0.76 -11.95 13.85
N LEU A 160 -2.06 -11.63 13.83
CA LEU A 160 -2.72 -10.88 14.90
C LEU A 160 -2.75 -11.71 16.19
N THR A 161 -2.32 -11.12 17.30
CA THR A 161 -2.31 -11.78 18.60
C THR A 161 -3.14 -10.99 19.60
N TYR A 162 -3.97 -11.70 20.35
CA TYR A 162 -4.69 -11.12 21.49
C TYR A 162 -3.69 -10.83 22.62
N ASN A 163 -3.78 -9.63 23.20
CA ASN A 163 -2.94 -9.24 24.33
C ASN A 163 -3.77 -9.29 25.62
N VAL A 164 -3.54 -10.35 26.40
CA VAL A 164 -4.26 -10.66 27.66
C VAL A 164 -4.05 -9.59 28.73
N ASP A 165 -2.96 -8.81 28.65
CA ASP A 165 -2.61 -7.80 29.65
C ASP A 165 -3.32 -6.45 29.44
N LYS A 166 -4.03 -6.28 28.32
CA LYS A 166 -4.81 -5.08 28.05
C LYS A 166 -6.27 -5.30 28.47
N VAL A 167 -6.79 -4.35 29.24
CA VAL A 167 -8.24 -4.22 29.51
C VAL A 167 -8.98 -4.26 28.17
N ASP A 168 -10.23 -4.74 28.16
CA ASP A 168 -11.09 -4.64 26.99
C ASP A 168 -11.28 -3.15 26.64
N LEU A 169 -10.57 -2.72 25.60
CA LEU A 169 -10.52 -1.34 25.12
C LEU A 169 -11.38 -1.16 23.87
N ASP A 170 -12.15 -2.16 23.45
CA ASP A 170 -12.91 -2.10 22.20
C ASP A 170 -13.98 -1.01 22.21
N THR A 171 -14.44 -0.60 23.39
CA THR A 171 -15.39 0.51 23.53
C THR A 171 -14.76 1.88 23.27
N TYR A 172 -13.43 1.98 23.36
CA TYR A 172 -12.70 3.25 23.26
C TYR A 172 -11.67 3.25 22.14
N MET A 173 -11.40 2.10 21.52
CA MET A 173 -10.37 1.95 20.51
C MET A 173 -10.84 1.03 19.40
N VAL A 174 -10.55 1.42 18.17
CA VAL A 174 -10.72 0.56 16.99
C VAL A 174 -9.40 0.48 16.23
N ARG A 175 -9.15 -0.68 15.65
CA ARG A 175 -8.01 -0.95 14.78
C ARG A 175 -8.39 -0.57 13.35
N VAL A 176 -7.52 0.19 12.70
CA VAL A 176 -7.71 0.68 11.33
C VAL A 176 -6.61 0.09 10.46
N VAL A 177 -6.98 -0.66 9.44
CA VAL A 177 -6.04 -1.28 8.50
C VAL A 177 -6.35 -0.77 7.09
N VAL A 178 -5.43 -0.02 6.50
CA VAL A 178 -5.57 0.48 5.14
C VAL A 178 -4.78 -0.38 4.18
N VAL A 179 -5.43 -0.84 3.11
CA VAL A 179 -4.80 -1.61 2.04
C VAL A 179 -4.92 -0.87 0.72
N ALA A 180 -3.77 -0.63 0.10
CA ALA A 180 -3.67 -0.11 -1.25
C ALA A 180 -3.06 -1.18 -2.17
N GLU A 181 -3.85 -1.69 -3.12
CA GLU A 181 -3.46 -2.80 -4.00
C GLU A 181 -2.74 -2.30 -5.26
N SER A 182 -1.67 -3.01 -5.61
CA SER A 182 -0.87 -2.79 -6.81
C SER A 182 -1.61 -3.22 -8.07
N LYS A 183 -1.36 -2.53 -9.20
CA LYS A 183 -1.87 -2.99 -10.51
C LYS A 183 -1.01 -4.09 -11.12
N LYS A 184 0.28 -4.10 -10.77
CA LYS A 184 1.28 -4.94 -11.44
C LYS A 184 1.46 -6.26 -10.72
N LEU A 185 1.67 -7.31 -11.50
CA LEU A 185 2.06 -8.65 -11.05
C LEU A 185 3.30 -8.56 -10.16
N GLY A 186 3.11 -8.89 -8.89
CA GLY A 186 4.08 -8.76 -7.80
C GLY A 186 3.34 -8.20 -6.60
N ASN A 187 3.28 -8.97 -5.50
CA ASN A 187 2.56 -8.67 -4.26
C ASN A 187 3.12 -7.41 -3.55
N ASN A 188 3.04 -6.25 -4.20
CA ASN A 188 3.51 -4.96 -3.71
C ASN A 188 2.35 -4.16 -3.09
N ASP A 189 1.33 -4.87 -2.61
CA ASP A 189 0.24 -4.25 -1.89
C ASP A 189 0.79 -3.63 -0.61
N VAL A 190 0.36 -2.42 -0.31
CA VAL A 190 0.77 -1.72 0.90
C VAL A 190 -0.33 -1.87 1.94
N LEU A 191 0.05 -2.35 3.11
CA LEU A 191 -0.80 -2.39 4.29
C LEU A 191 -0.24 -1.43 5.34
N LEU A 192 -1.07 -0.51 5.82
CA LEU A 192 -0.77 0.37 6.95
C LEU A 192 -1.74 0.09 8.10
N GLU A 193 -1.19 -0.09 9.30
CA GLU A 193 -1.97 -0.22 10.53
C GLU A 193 -2.01 1.13 11.28
N GLY A 194 -3.15 1.39 11.90
CA GLY A 194 -3.34 2.45 12.86
C GLY A 194 -4.38 2.07 13.92
N VAL A 195 -4.50 2.94 14.91
CA VAL A 195 -5.51 2.86 15.96
C VAL A 195 -6.21 4.21 16.02
N MET A 196 -7.53 4.17 16.11
CA MET A 196 -8.37 5.32 16.43
C MET A 196 -8.86 5.17 17.87
N VAL A 197 -8.86 6.26 18.62
CA VAL A 197 -9.18 6.27 20.05
C VAL A 197 -10.28 7.31 20.26
N ASP A 198 -11.26 6.98 21.10
CA ASP A 198 -12.27 7.91 21.58
C ASP A 198 -11.59 9.06 22.33
N GLU A 199 -11.95 10.30 21.97
CA GLU A 199 -11.46 11.51 22.65
C GLU A 199 -11.82 11.56 24.15
N ASN A 200 -12.85 10.82 24.57
CA ASN A 200 -13.28 10.72 25.95
C ASN A 200 -12.50 9.69 26.77
N PHE A 201 -11.65 8.88 26.12
CA PHE A 201 -10.79 7.93 26.80
C PHE A 201 -9.78 8.67 27.70
N LYS A 202 -9.78 8.35 29.00
CA LYS A 202 -8.84 8.89 29.98
C LYS A 202 -8.08 7.72 30.61
N ASP A 203 -6.76 7.72 30.42
CA ASP A 203 -5.81 6.78 31.04
C ASP A 203 -5.84 6.82 32.57
#